data_AF-A0A0L7LSY3-F1
#
_entry.id   AF-A0A0L7LSY3-F1
#
_cell.length_a   1.000
_cell.length_b   1.000
_cell.length_c   1.000
_cell.angle_alpha   90.00
_cell.angle_beta   90.00
_cell.angle_gamma   90.00
#
_symmetry.space_group_name_H-M   'P 1'
#
loop_
_entity.id
_entity.type
_entity.pdbx_description
1 polymer ?
#
loop_
_entity_poly.entity_id
_entity_poly.type
_entity_poly.pdbx_seq_one_letter_code
_entity_poly.pdbx_strand_id
1 'polypeptide(L)'
;MVQSDNRLVVAYITKQEGTKSLRLLLTTHRILELASRYQINLVARYLPGRYNDTADGLSRSKELTEWTLSQEILQVIFKKMGTPEVDLFASVRSAIVHRYVSEDGRDRDL
;
A
#
# COMPACT_ATOMS: atom_id res chain seq x y z
N MET A 1 -23.15 -1.79 -0.12
CA MET A 1 -22.30 -0.86 -0.89
C MET A 1 -20.85 -1.11 -0.48
N VAL A 2 -19.93 -1.15 -1.45
CA VAL A 2 -18.48 -1.34 -1.23
C VAL A 2 -17.75 -0.10 -1.75
N GLN A 3 -16.76 0.36 -1.00
CA GLN A 3 -15.97 1.54 -1.33
C GLN A 3 -14.50 1.15 -1.52
N SER A 4 -13.83 1.80 -2.47
CA SER A 4 -12.41 1.60 -2.72
C SER A 4 -11.78 2.88 -3.27
N ASP A 5 -10.54 3.12 -2.88
CA ASP A 5 -9.65 4.14 -3.43
C ASP A 5 -9.04 3.77 -4.78
N ASN A 6 -9.23 2.52 -5.23
CA ASN A 6 -8.77 2.07 -6.52
C ASN A 6 -9.87 2.22 -7.57
N ARG A 7 -9.73 3.24 -8.43
CA ARG A 7 -10.68 3.52 -9.52
C ARG A 7 -10.83 2.35 -10.51
N LEU A 8 -9.78 1.56 -10.72
CA LEU A 8 -9.84 0.39 -11.59
C LEU A 8 -10.73 -0.69 -10.98
N VAL A 9 -10.58 -0.98 -9.69
CA VAL A 9 -11.42 -1.95 -8.98
C VAL A 9 -12.89 -1.55 -9.04
N VAL A 10 -13.18 -0.27 -8.77
CA VAL A 10 -14.54 0.27 -8.87
C VAL A 10 -15.09 0.08 -10.29
N ALA A 11 -14.32 0.42 -11.32
CA ALA A 11 -14.76 0.26 -12.71
C ALA A 11 -15.05 -1.21 -13.08
N TYR A 12 -14.18 -2.14 -12.67
CA TYR A 12 -14.35 -3.57 -12.94
C TYR A 12 -15.64 -4.12 -12.30
N ILE A 13 -15.93 -3.75 -11.05
CA ILE A 13 -17.14 -4.21 -10.36
C ILE A 13 -18.40 -3.54 -10.95
N THR A 14 -18.37 -2.22 -11.14
CA THR A 14 -19.54 -1.47 -11.63
C THR A 14 -19.93 -1.88 -13.04
N LYS A 15 -18.95 -2.09 -13.92
CA LYS A 15 -19.21 -2.46 -15.31
C LYS A 15 -19.30 -3.98 -15.52
N GLN A 16 -18.88 -4.77 -14.53
CA GLN A 16 -18.78 -6.23 -14.61
C GLN A 16 -17.93 -6.71 -15.80
N GLU A 17 -16.99 -5.88 -16.23
CA GLU A 17 -16.15 -6.12 -17.40
C GLU A 17 -14.77 -5.51 -17.17
N GLY A 18 -13.78 -5.98 -17.92
CA GLY A 18 -12.47 -5.34 -17.95
C GLY A 18 -11.55 -5.94 -18.99
N THR A 19 -10.90 -5.08 -19.75
CA THR A 19 -10.21 -5.47 -21.00
C THR A 19 -8.69 -5.54 -20.86
N LYS A 20 -8.13 -5.02 -19.76
CA LYS A 20 -6.67 -4.82 -19.63
C LYS A 20 -5.93 -5.93 -18.90
N SER A 21 -6.64 -6.76 -18.12
CA SER A 21 -6.02 -7.81 -17.32
C SER A 21 -6.98 -8.97 -17.10
N LEU A 22 -6.62 -10.15 -17.62
CA LEU A 22 -7.37 -11.38 -17.44
C LEU A 22 -7.44 -11.77 -15.96
N ARG A 23 -6.35 -11.58 -15.21
CA ARG A 23 -6.33 -11.88 -13.77
C ARG A 23 -7.36 -11.04 -13.00
N LEU A 24 -7.43 -9.74 -13.26
CA LEU A 24 -8.42 -8.87 -12.63
C LEU A 24 -9.85 -9.24 -13.04
N LEU A 25 -10.06 -9.62 -14.30
CA LEU A 25 -11.37 -10.09 -14.79
C LEU A 25 -11.81 -11.37 -14.05
N LEU A 26 -10.93 -12.37 -13.94
CA LEU A 26 -11.22 -13.60 -13.22
C LEU A 26 -11.52 -13.36 -11.73
N THR A 27 -10.78 -12.48 -11.07
CA THR A 27 -11.08 -12.09 -9.68
C THR A 27 -12.44 -11.40 -9.58
N THR A 28 -12.76 -10.50 -10.50
CA THR A 28 -14.05 -9.79 -10.54
C THR A 28 -15.20 -10.77 -10.74
N HIS A 29 -15.04 -11.75 -11.65
CA HIS A 29 -16.02 -12.81 -11.88
C HIS A 29 -16.33 -13.58 -10.59
N ARG A 30 -15.29 -14.01 -9.86
CA ARG A 30 -15.45 -14.73 -8.58
C ARG A 30 -16.22 -13.91 -7.55
N ILE A 31 -15.96 -12.59 -7.48
CA ILE A 31 -16.67 -11.69 -6.57
C ILE A 31 -18.15 -11.60 -6.95
N LEU A 32 -18.45 -11.45 -8.25
CA LEU A 32 -19.83 -11.34 -8.74
C LEU A 32 -20.61 -12.64 -8.59
N GLU A 33 -19.97 -13.79 -8.85
CA GLU A 33 -20.57 -15.11 -8.58
C GLU A 33 -20.90 -15.31 -7.10
N LEU A 34 -19.99 -14.87 -6.21
CA LEU A 34 -20.22 -14.93 -4.78
C LEU A 34 -21.41 -14.04 -4.38
N ALA A 35 -21.46 -12.81 -4.89
CA ALA A 35 -22.57 -11.89 -4.65
C ALA A 35 -23.89 -12.48 -5.16
N SER A 36 -23.90 -13.09 -6.36
CA SER A 36 -25.07 -13.77 -6.92
C SER A 36 -25.53 -14.93 -6.05
N ARG A 37 -24.60 -15.80 -5.61
CA ARG A 37 -24.88 -16.94 -4.73
C ARG A 37 -25.55 -16.52 -3.42
N TYR A 38 -25.11 -15.41 -2.84
CA TYR A 38 -25.66 -14.88 -1.59
C TYR A 38 -26.77 -13.84 -1.80
N GLN A 39 -27.24 -13.64 -3.04
CA GLN A 39 -28.27 -12.67 -3.38
C GLN A 39 -27.95 -11.24 -2.93
N ILE A 40 -26.66 -10.86 -2.96
CA ILE A 40 -26.16 -9.55 -2.58
C ILE A 40 -26.16 -8.65 -3.81
N ASN A 41 -26.85 -7.50 -3.73
CA ASN A 41 -26.71 -6.44 -4.72
C ASN A 41 -25.42 -5.64 -4.46
N LEU A 42 -24.40 -5.89 -5.27
CA LEU A 42 -23.08 -5.28 -5.12
C LEU A 42 -23.00 -3.95 -5.87
N VAL A 43 -22.83 -2.86 -5.12
CA VAL A 43 -22.61 -1.50 -5.64
C VAL A 43 -21.23 -1.03 -5.21
N ALA A 44 -20.35 -0.76 -6.17
CA ALA A 44 -19.02 -0.19 -5.93
C ALA A 44 -19.00 1.34 -6.12
N ARG A 45 -18.28 2.05 -5.25
CA ARG A 45 -18.09 3.50 -5.34
C ARG A 45 -16.65 3.89 -5.02
N TYR A 46 -16.13 4.87 -5.76
CA TYR A 46 -14.82 5.44 -5.47
C TYR A 46 -14.82 6.24 -4.17
N LEU A 47 -13.80 6.03 -3.34
CA LEU A 47 -13.53 6.77 -2.11
C LEU A 47 -12.11 7.35 -2.20
N PRO A 48 -11.90 8.67 -2.20
CA PRO A 48 -10.55 9.23 -2.20
C PRO A 48 -9.67 8.65 -1.08
N GLY A 49 -8.39 8.36 -1.39
CA GLY A 49 -7.47 7.69 -0.46
C GLY A 49 -7.37 8.35 0.93
N ARG A 50 -7.46 9.68 1.00
CA ARG A 50 -7.53 10.47 2.26
C ARG A 50 -8.72 10.16 3.19
N TYR A 51 -9.65 9.32 2.74
CA TYR A 51 -10.80 8.84 3.50
C TYR A 51 -10.79 7.32 3.64
N ASN A 52 -9.80 6.63 3.06
CA ASN A 52 -9.61 5.18 3.12
C ASN A 52 -8.65 4.77 4.25
N ASP A 53 -8.28 5.72 5.12
CA ASP A 53 -7.28 5.54 6.18
C ASP A 53 -7.54 4.32 7.07
N THR A 54 -8.82 4.04 7.38
CA THR A 54 -9.19 2.86 8.18
C THR A 54 -8.86 1.55 7.47
N ALA A 55 -9.23 1.42 6.19
CA ALA A 55 -8.96 0.21 5.43
C ALA A 55 -7.45 0.05 5.16
N ASP A 56 -6.77 1.15 4.85
CA ASP A 56 -5.32 1.16 4.67
C ASP A 56 -4.58 0.77 5.95
N GLY A 57 -4.97 1.34 7.09
CA GLY A 57 -4.40 1.01 8.40
C GLY A 57 -4.60 -0.47 8.77
N LEU A 58 -5.81 -1.01 8.57
CA LEU A 58 -6.10 -2.43 8.81
C LEU A 58 -5.33 -3.34 7.86
N SER A 59 -5.13 -2.94 6.60
CA SER A 59 -4.36 -3.73 5.63
C SER A 59 -2.85 -3.80 5.97
N ARG A 60 -2.37 -2.82 6.74
CA ARG A 60 -0.99 -2.66 7.19
C ARG A 60 -0.72 -3.29 8.56
N SER A 61 -1.67 -4.03 9.14
CA SER A 61 -1.49 -4.69 10.44
C SER A 61 -0.44 -5.81 10.47
N LYS A 62 0.25 -6.03 9.35
CA LYS A 62 1.39 -6.94 9.26
C LYS A 62 2.66 -6.10 9.35
N GLU A 63 3.57 -6.46 10.26
CA GLU A 63 4.91 -5.86 10.32
C GLU A 63 5.48 -5.82 8.90
N LEU A 64 5.59 -4.61 8.35
CA LEU A 64 6.27 -4.42 7.09
C LEU A 64 7.73 -4.73 7.39
N THR A 65 8.31 -5.67 6.64
CA THR A 65 9.76 -5.81 6.62
C THR A 65 10.32 -4.45 6.25
N GLU A 66 11.11 -3.87 7.14
CA GLU A 66 11.75 -2.61 6.82
C GLU A 66 12.81 -2.82 5.75
N TRP A 67 12.71 -2.04 4.69
CA TRP A 67 13.58 -2.16 3.54
C TRP A 67 14.67 -1.10 3.66
N THR A 68 15.92 -1.54 3.77
CA THR A 68 17.09 -0.68 3.69
C THR A 68 17.91 -1.06 2.46
N LEU A 69 18.49 -0.06 1.79
CA LEU A 69 19.44 -0.29 0.70
C LEU A 69 20.67 -1.03 1.22
N SER A 70 21.27 -1.87 0.39
CA SER A 70 22.54 -2.51 0.75
C SER A 70 23.63 -1.47 0.95
N GLN A 71 24.59 -1.76 1.82
CA GLN A 71 25.68 -0.84 2.14
C GLN A 71 26.48 -0.45 0.89
N GLU A 72 26.66 -1.38 -0.06
CA GLU A 72 27.37 -1.13 -1.31
C GLU A 72 26.68 -0.06 -2.15
N ILE A 73 25.35 -0.14 -2.27
CA ILE A 73 24.56 0.84 -3.03
C ILE A 73 24.58 2.20 -2.32
N LEU A 74 24.46 2.22 -1.00
CA LEU A 74 24.54 3.45 -0.21
C LEU A 74 25.86 4.17 -0.40
N GLN A 75 26.99 3.44 -0.38
CA GLN A 75 28.31 4.04 -0.61
C GLN A 75 28.44 4.66 -2.01
N VAL A 76 27.87 4.01 -3.02
CA VAL A 76 27.85 4.56 -4.39
C VAL A 76 27.02 5.85 -4.44
N ILE A 77 25.87 5.89 -3.78
CA ILE A 77 25.00 7.06 -3.71
C ILE A 77 25.70 8.20 -2.95
N PHE A 78 26.24 7.93 -1.76
CA PHE A 78 26.89 8.94 -0.92
C PHE A 78 28.12 9.54 -1.60
N LYS A 79 28.90 8.72 -2.31
CA LYS A 79 30.04 9.23 -3.08
C LYS A 79 29.62 10.18 -4.19
N LYS A 80 28.43 9.99 -4.78
CA LYS A 80 27.92 10.81 -5.89
C LYS A 80 27.16 12.04 -5.43
N MET A 81 26.38 11.92 -4.35
CA MET A 81 25.40 12.92 -3.93
C MET A 81 25.69 13.53 -2.56
N GLY A 82 26.73 13.04 -1.87
CA GLY A 82 27.02 13.38 -0.48
C GLY A 82 26.28 12.48 0.52
N THR A 83 26.76 12.45 1.75
CA THR A 83 26.09 11.77 2.86
C THR A 83 25.00 12.68 3.43
N PRO A 84 23.74 12.21 3.54
CA PRO A 84 22.65 13.00 4.09
C PRO A 84 22.84 13.20 5.60
N GLU A 85 22.42 14.37 6.11
CA GLU A 85 22.42 14.64 7.55
C GLU A 85 21.20 14.06 8.28
N VAL A 86 20.11 13.77 7.56
CA VAL A 86 18.87 13.21 8.12
C VAL A 86 18.35 12.10 7.22
N ASP A 87 18.03 10.96 7.81
CA ASP A 87 17.29 9.88 7.16
C ASP A 87 15.79 10.05 7.41
N LEU A 88 15.01 10.26 6.37
CA LEU A 88 13.56 10.45 6.50
C LEU A 88 12.84 9.13 6.23
N PHE A 89 11.78 8.87 7.00
CA PHE A 89 10.97 7.65 6.89
C PHE A 89 11.75 6.37 7.24
N ALA A 90 12.70 6.48 8.17
CA ALA A 90 13.50 5.36 8.67
C ALA A 90 13.18 5.09 10.15
N SER A 91 13.58 3.92 10.63
CA SER A 91 13.43 3.50 12.01
C SER A 91 14.79 3.22 12.66
N VAL A 92 14.82 2.91 13.95
CA VAL A 92 16.04 2.47 14.64
C VAL A 92 16.69 1.23 13.98
N ARG A 93 15.91 0.42 13.27
CA ARG A 93 16.36 -0.81 12.60
C ARG A 93 16.86 -0.59 11.17
N SER A 94 16.38 0.45 10.49
CA SER A 94 16.64 0.71 9.06
C SER A 94 17.47 1.95 8.80
N ALA A 95 17.66 2.82 9.79
CA ALA A 95 18.35 4.08 9.64
C ALA A 95 19.75 3.92 9.04
N ILE A 96 20.02 4.66 7.97
CA ILE A 96 21.32 4.66 7.28
C ILE A 96 22.27 5.75 7.79
N VAL A 97 21.76 6.73 8.54
CA VAL A 97 22.55 7.76 9.23
C VAL A 97 22.03 8.00 10.65
N HIS A 98 22.86 8.61 11.50
CA HIS A 98 22.59 8.73 12.93
C HIS A 98 21.31 9.52 13.26
N ARG A 99 21.02 10.61 12.53
CA ARG A 99 19.82 11.41 12.73
C ARG A 99 18.76 10.93 11.74
N TYR A 100 17.64 10.45 12.26
CA TYR A 100 16.54 9.95 11.44
C TYR A 100 15.17 10.40 11.96
N VAL A 101 14.15 10.29 11.11
CA VAL A 101 12.74 10.57 11.43
C VAL A 101 11.91 9.35 11.11
N SER A 102 11.26 8.80 12.14
CA SER A 102 10.30 7.69 12.02
C SER A 102 8.86 8.19 11.95
N GLU A 103 8.02 7.43 11.25
CA GLU A 103 6.57 7.59 11.29
C GLU A 103 5.95 7.00 12.57
N ASP A 104 6.61 6.03 13.22
CA ASP A 104 6.18 5.49 14.52
C ASP A 104 6.76 6.34 15.66
N GLY A 105 5.88 7.02 16.39
CA GLY A 105 6.25 7.83 17.56
C GLY A 105 6.85 7.03 18.72
N ARG A 106 6.77 5.70 18.69
CA ARG A 106 7.35 4.78 19.70
C ARG A 106 8.61 4.07 19.23
N ASP A 107 9.12 4.41 18.05
CA ASP A 107 10.26 3.70 17.45
C ASP A 107 11.53 3.70 18.32
N ARG A 108 11.70 4.74 19.14
CA ARG A 108 12.86 4.87 20.04
C ARG A 108 12.76 4.00 21.30
N ASP A 109 11.60 3.40 21.56
CA ASP A 109 11.35 2.55 22.72
C ASP A 109 11.57 1.05 22.42
N LEU A 110 11.96 0.73 21.17
CA LEU A 110 12.30 -0.61 20.68
C LEU A 110 13.79 -0.94 20.82
#